data_AF-A0A949N2C2-F1
#
_entry.id   AF-A0A949N2C2-F1
#
_cell.length_a   1.000
_cell.length_b   1.000
_cell.length_c   1.000
_cell.angle_alpha   90.00
_cell.angle_beta   90.00
_cell.angle_gamma   90.00
#
_symmetry.space_group_name_H-M   'P 1'
#
loop_
_entity.id
_entity.type
_entity.pdbx_description
1 polymer ?
#
loop_
_entity_poly.entity_id
_entity_poly.type
_entity_poly.pdbx_seq_one_letter_code
_entity_poly.pdbx_strand_id
1 'polypeptide(L)'
;DLGPVSDLSKHVLMSVRDEAHRFAISYHKTLRKKDLTKSILDEVRGIGTKRKKLLMNQFGSVDAMKNLTKEELNSVLRNESVAERVYECLHRGDQPRK
;
A
#
# COMPACT_ATOMS: atom_id res chain seq x y z
N ASP A 1 -43.20 -24.34 -16.72
CA ASP A 1 -43.51 -23.85 -15.37
C ASP A 1 -42.40 -24.31 -14.43
N LEU A 2 -41.39 -23.46 -14.22
CA LEU A 2 -40.28 -23.72 -13.31
C LEU A 2 -40.34 -22.60 -12.27
N GLY A 3 -40.96 -22.91 -11.13
CA GLY A 3 -41.16 -22.01 -10.00
C GLY A 3 -39.86 -21.51 -9.33
N PRO A 4 -39.94 -20.96 -8.10
CA PRO A 4 -38.99 -19.98 -7.51
C PRO A 4 -37.52 -20.42 -7.35
N VAL A 5 -37.20 -21.66 -7.69
CA VAL A 5 -35.89 -22.29 -7.56
C VAL A 5 -34.86 -21.67 -8.49
N SER A 6 -35.29 -21.10 -9.62
CA SER A 6 -34.43 -20.39 -10.58
C SER A 6 -33.66 -19.23 -9.93
N ASP A 7 -34.31 -18.49 -9.03
CA ASP A 7 -33.70 -17.28 -8.48
C ASP A 7 -32.72 -17.60 -7.36
N LEU A 8 -33.00 -18.58 -6.51
CA LEU A 8 -32.05 -19.04 -5.49
C LEU A 8 -30.77 -19.59 -6.12
N SER A 9 -30.89 -20.40 -7.18
CA SER A 9 -29.73 -20.94 -7.90
C SER A 9 -28.88 -19.84 -8.54
N LYS A 10 -29.49 -18.78 -9.08
CA LYS A 10 -28.75 -17.62 -9.62
C LYS A 10 -28.00 -16.85 -8.53
N HIS A 11 -28.63 -16.62 -7.38
CA HIS A 11 -28.00 -15.90 -6.26
C HIS A 11 -26.78 -16.65 -5.71
N VAL A 12 -26.87 -17.98 -5.58
CA VAL A 12 -25.74 -18.80 -5.15
C VAL A 12 -24.57 -18.68 -6.13
N LEU A 13 -24.83 -18.81 -7.43
CA LEU A 13 -23.77 -18.66 -8.45
C LEU A 13 -23.16 -17.27 -8.47
N MET A 14 -23.97 -16.22 -8.28
CA MET A 14 -23.46 -14.85 -8.16
C MET A 14 -22.58 -14.68 -6.91
N SER A 15 -22.99 -15.19 -5.75
CA SER A 15 -22.19 -15.10 -4.52
C SER A 15 -20.83 -15.81 -4.66
N VAL A 16 -20.80 -16.98 -5.31
CA VAL A 16 -19.55 -17.72 -5.58
C VAL A 16 -18.65 -16.95 -6.53
N ARG A 17 -19.21 -16.33 -7.57
CA ARG A 17 -18.47 -15.48 -8.50
C ARG A 17 -17.91 -14.24 -7.80
N ASP A 18 -18.71 -13.59 -6.97
CA ASP A 18 -18.31 -12.37 -6.25
C ASP A 18 -17.22 -12.70 -5.21
N GLU A 19 -17.30 -13.85 -4.57
CA GLU A 19 -16.28 -14.33 -3.64
C GLU A 19 -14.98 -14.71 -4.35
N ALA A 20 -15.06 -15.38 -5.50
CA ALA A 20 -13.91 -15.69 -6.34
C ALA A 20 -13.25 -14.41 -6.86
N HIS A 21 -14.03 -13.41 -7.28
CA HIS A 21 -13.53 -12.11 -7.70
C HIS A 21 -12.89 -11.33 -6.54
N ARG A 22 -13.52 -11.33 -5.35
CA ARG A 22 -12.96 -10.73 -4.14
C ARG A 22 -11.65 -11.40 -3.74
N PHE A 23 -11.58 -12.73 -3.81
CA PHE A 23 -10.39 -13.50 -3.52
C PHE A 23 -9.28 -13.20 -4.52
N ALA A 24 -9.57 -13.20 -5.82
CA ALA A 24 -8.60 -12.87 -6.86
C ALA A 24 -8.03 -11.45 -6.68
N ILE A 25 -8.88 -10.44 -6.43
CA ILE A 25 -8.44 -9.07 -6.18
C ILE A 25 -7.56 -8.99 -4.93
N SER A 26 -8.01 -9.59 -3.82
CA SER A 26 -7.28 -9.58 -2.55
C SER A 26 -5.94 -10.29 -2.69
N TYR A 27 -5.91 -11.45 -3.34
CA TYR A 27 -4.72 -12.24 -3.60
C TYR A 27 -3.71 -11.47 -4.46
N HIS A 28 -4.13 -10.86 -5.56
CA HIS A 28 -3.25 -10.03 -6.40
C HIS A 28 -2.78 -8.76 -5.67
N LYS A 29 -3.60 -8.16 -4.81
CA LYS A 29 -3.16 -7.04 -3.94
C LYS A 29 -2.11 -7.48 -2.93
N THR A 30 -2.23 -8.70 -2.41
CA THR A 30 -1.30 -9.30 -1.45
C THR A 30 0.01 -9.72 -2.13
N LEU A 31 -0.06 -10.30 -3.33
CA LEU A 31 1.08 -10.61 -4.20
C LEU A 31 1.81 -9.34 -4.62
N ARG A 32 1.11 -8.30 -5.10
CA ARG A 32 1.74 -7.00 -5.40
C ARG A 32 2.42 -6.41 -4.17
N LYS A 33 1.82 -6.49 -2.99
CA LYS A 33 2.46 -6.07 -1.72
C LYS A 33 3.73 -6.88 -1.40
N LYS A 34 3.78 -8.16 -1.79
CA LYS A 34 4.95 -9.04 -1.61
C LYS A 34 6.02 -8.84 -2.67
N ASP A 35 5.67 -8.62 -3.93
CA ASP A 35 6.63 -8.40 -5.01
C ASP A 35 7.26 -7.00 -4.96
N LEU A 36 6.57 -6.02 -4.36
CA LEU A 36 7.11 -4.69 -4.03
C LEU A 36 7.99 -4.68 -2.76
N THR A 37 8.46 -5.83 -2.28
CA THR A 37 9.26 -5.92 -1.03
C THR A 37 10.67 -5.36 -1.13
N LYS A 38 11.11 -4.91 -2.32
CA LYS A 38 11.98 -3.72 -2.40
C LYS A 38 11.08 -2.48 -2.34
N SER A 39 10.84 -2.03 -1.11
CA SER A 39 10.19 -0.74 -0.90
C SER A 39 11.12 0.34 -1.42
N ILE A 40 10.58 1.39 -2.03
CA ILE A 40 11.35 2.61 -2.36
C ILE A 40 12.13 3.14 -1.14
N LEU A 41 11.60 2.89 0.06
CA LEU A 41 12.26 3.22 1.33
C LEU A 41 13.56 2.41 1.55
N ASP A 42 13.74 1.24 0.95
CA ASP A 42 14.96 0.43 1.08
C ASP A 42 16.17 1.09 0.40
N GLU A 43 15.94 2.00 -0.54
CA GLU A 43 17.00 2.83 -1.15
C GLU A 43 17.43 3.98 -0.24
N VAL A 44 16.65 4.28 0.82
CA VAL A 44 16.96 5.33 1.78
C VAL A 44 18.02 4.85 2.76
N ARG A 45 19.26 5.28 2.54
CA ARG A 45 20.38 5.01 3.45
C ARG A 45 20.00 5.38 4.90
N GLY A 46 20.12 4.46 5.85
CA GLY A 46 19.93 4.74 7.27
C GLY A 46 18.48 4.69 7.80
N ILE A 47 17.47 4.39 6.96
CA ILE A 47 16.12 4.14 7.46
C ILE A 47 16.04 2.82 8.26
N GLY A 48 16.63 1.75 7.73
CA GLY A 48 16.58 0.42 8.35
C GLY A 48 15.16 -0.16 8.46
N THR A 49 15.08 -1.46 8.76
CA THR A 49 13.80 -2.20 8.80
C THR A 49 12.85 -1.71 9.91
N LYS A 50 13.38 -1.26 11.05
CA LYS A 50 12.57 -0.78 12.19
C LYS A 50 11.79 0.50 11.85
N ARG A 51 12.46 1.52 11.29
CA ARG A 51 11.79 2.78 10.92
C ARG A 51 10.88 2.61 9.71
N LYS A 52 11.25 1.77 8.74
CA LYS A 52 10.37 1.38 7.63
C LYS A 52 9.05 0.78 8.14
N LYS A 53 9.13 -0.20 9.05
CA LYS A 53 7.93 -0.79 9.67
C LYS A 53 7.13 0.25 10.45
N LEU A 54 7.79 1.14 11.19
CA LEU A 54 7.12 2.21 11.93
C LEU A 54 6.30 3.12 10.99
N LEU A 55 6.92 3.62 9.91
CA LEU A 55 6.22 4.42 8.90
C LEU A 55 5.06 3.66 8.27
N MET A 56 5.28 2.41 7.87
CA MET A 56 4.24 1.57 7.26
C MET A 56 3.08 1.28 8.22
N ASN A 57 3.35 1.09 9.50
CA ASN A 57 2.31 0.87 10.50
C ASN A 57 1.50 2.15 10.76
N GLN A 58 2.15 3.32 10.73
CA GLN A 58 1.50 4.58 11.05
C GLN A 58 0.72 5.17 9.86
N PHE A 59 1.24 5.02 8.64
CA PHE A 59 0.68 5.66 7.44
C PHE A 59 0.12 4.65 6.41
N GLY A 60 0.37 3.36 6.59
CA GLY A 60 -0.23 2.27 5.81
C GLY A 60 0.36 2.04 4.41
N SER A 61 0.73 3.09 3.69
CA SER A 61 1.25 2.99 2.31
C SER A 61 2.25 4.08 1.95
N VAL A 62 3.09 3.81 0.95
CA VAL A 62 4.03 4.79 0.38
C VAL A 62 3.29 5.99 -0.20
N ASP A 63 2.16 5.79 -0.86
CA ASP A 63 1.39 6.89 -1.44
C ASP A 63 0.79 7.81 -0.36
N ALA A 64 0.36 7.24 0.78
CA ALA A 64 -0.03 8.05 1.93
C ALA A 64 1.14 8.88 2.48
N MET A 65 2.36 8.34 2.46
CA MET A 65 3.55 9.06 2.92
C MET A 65 3.98 10.20 1.98
N LYS A 66 3.65 10.14 0.68
CA LYS A 66 3.94 11.24 -0.26
C LYS A 66 3.16 12.53 0.07
N ASN A 67 2.00 12.40 0.72
CA ASN A 67 1.20 13.57 1.11
C ASN A 67 1.66 14.20 2.44
N LEU A 68 2.65 13.60 3.12
CA LEU A 68 3.15 14.08 4.40
C LEU A 68 4.21 15.14 4.20
N THR A 69 4.25 16.07 5.14
CA THR A 69 5.32 17.06 5.29
C THR A 69 6.60 16.42 5.84
N LYS A 70 7.73 17.09 5.65
CA LYS A 70 9.03 16.63 6.19
C LYS A 70 8.97 16.58 7.73
N GLU A 71 8.25 17.51 8.34
CA GLU A 71 8.04 17.63 9.77
C GLU A 71 7.27 16.43 10.33
N GLU A 72 6.20 16.00 9.64
CA GLU A 72 5.44 14.81 10.02
C GLU A 72 6.29 13.54 9.95
N LEU A 73 7.10 13.38 8.90
CA LEU A 73 8.04 12.27 8.79
C LEU A 73 9.09 12.31 9.91
N ASN A 74 9.61 13.50 10.24
CA ASN A 74 10.59 13.66 11.31
C ASN A 74 10.00 13.37 12.70
N SER A 75 8.73 13.72 12.94
CA SER A 75 8.05 13.43 14.21
C SER A 75 8.05 11.94 14.55
N VAL A 76 7.91 11.09 13.52
CA VAL A 76 7.90 9.62 13.65
C VAL A 76 9.32 9.05 13.69
N LEU A 77 10.20 9.52 12.81
CA LEU A 77 11.55 8.99 12.66
C LEU A 77 12.52 9.47 13.75
N ARG A 78 12.22 10.63 14.35
CA ARG A 78 13.03 11.38 15.33
C ARG A 78 14.48 11.49 14.88
N ASN A 79 14.67 11.72 13.58
CA ASN A 79 15.96 11.81 12.93
C ASN A 79 15.79 12.62 11.64
N GLU A 80 16.23 13.87 11.70
CA GLU A 80 16.03 14.85 10.64
C GLU A 80 16.69 14.44 9.32
N SER A 81 17.95 14.01 9.37
CA SER A 81 18.69 13.54 8.18
C SER A 81 18.01 12.36 7.48
N VAL A 82 17.42 11.43 8.25
CA VAL A 82 16.69 10.30 7.66
C VAL A 82 15.34 10.76 7.12
N ALA A 83 14.62 11.61 7.85
CA ALA A 83 13.32 12.13 7.43
C ALA A 83 13.42 12.93 6.12
N GLU A 84 14.45 13.76 5.99
CA GLU A 84 14.74 14.49 4.76
C GLU A 84 14.98 13.55 3.57
N ARG A 85 15.85 12.54 3.74
CA ARG A 85 16.12 11.58 2.67
C ARG A 85 14.91 10.73 2.31
N VAL A 86 14.06 10.40 3.27
CA VAL A 86 12.77 9.75 3.01
C VAL A 86 11.88 10.68 2.19
N TYR A 87 11.74 11.94 2.60
CA TYR A 87 10.92 12.93 1.90
C TYR A 87 11.40 13.11 0.45
N GLU A 88 12.70 13.33 0.24
CA GLU A 88 13.30 13.41 -1.09
C GLU A 88 13.05 12.16 -1.93
N CYS A 89 13.23 10.98 -1.35
CA CYS A 89 13.03 9.70 -2.04
C CYS A 89 11.58 9.52 -2.50
N LEU A 90 10.61 9.95 -1.69
CA LEU A 90 9.18 9.90 -2.02
C LEU A 90 8.79 10.90 -3.13
N HIS A 91 9.50 12.03 -3.24
CA HIS A 91 9.20 13.13 -4.17
C HIS A 91 10.13 13.23 -5.38
N ARG A 92 11.17 12.38 -5.48
CA ARG A 92 12.16 12.39 -6.57
C ARG A 92 11.55 12.19 -7.96
N GLY A 93 10.37 11.58 -8.06
CA GLY A 93 9.63 11.41 -9.32
C GLY A 93 8.67 12.56 -9.67
N ASP A 94 8.47 13.52 -8.77
CA ASP A 94 7.48 14.60 -8.88
C ASP A 94 8.12 15.98 -9.09
N GLN A 95 9.46 16.06 -9.01
CA GLN A 95 10.18 17.27 -9.36
C GLN A 95 10.15 17.46 -10.89
N PRO A 96 9.69 18.62 -11.41
CA PRO A 96 9.87 18.93 -12.82
C PRO A 96 11.37 18.91 -13.09
N ARG A 97 11.80 18.05 -14.01
CA ARG A 97 13.16 18.09 -14.53
C ARG A 97 13.35 19.50 -15.09
N LYS A 98 14.20 20.31 -14.43
CA LYS A 98 14.69 21.56 -15.01
C LYS A 98 15.52 21.28 -16.24
#